data_AF-A0A800M851-F1
#
_entry.id   AF-A0A800M851-F1
#
_cell.length_a   1.000
_cell.length_b   1.000
_cell.length_c   1.000
_cell.angle_alpha   90.00
_cell.angle_beta   90.00
_cell.angle_gamma   90.00
#
_symmetry.space_group_name_H-M   'P 1'
#
loop_
_entity.id
_entity.type
_entity.pdbx_description
1 polymer ?
#
loop_
_entity_poly.entity_id
_entity_poly.type
_entity_poly.pdbx_seq_one_letter_code
_entity_poly.pdbx_strand_id
1 'polypeptide(L)'
;VNPLKKPDDSSKNELLLWTELMPSLYMISQMTDLSMAIMGTILFLIIALGITNTLLMGLYERMFEFGVIKSIGTTPWQAARIMFFEAVCLGFVSIIVGLILALFVTALFANYGIDYIGIEFSGVTFQEKIYPSYKWSRLVLYPFMSLGFTLLASLYPAFKLWKMLPVEALRKRKF
;
A
#
# COMPACT_ATOMS: atom_id res chain seq x y z
N VAL A 1 7.59 14.88 -22.32
CA VAL A 1 8.58 14.52 -23.37
C VAL A 1 9.08 13.13 -23.05
N ASN A 2 8.74 12.14 -23.88
CA ASN A 2 9.09 10.75 -23.65
C ASN A 2 10.60 10.57 -23.90
N PRO A 3 11.42 10.21 -22.89
CA PRO A 3 12.88 10.14 -23.02
C PRO A 3 13.36 9.00 -23.94
N LEU A 4 12.44 8.23 -24.51
CA LEU A 4 12.70 7.05 -25.35
C LEU A 4 12.60 7.32 -26.86
N LYS A 5 12.29 8.55 -27.30
CA LYS A 5 12.14 8.85 -28.73
C LYS A 5 13.42 9.51 -29.26
N LYS A 6 14.19 8.76 -30.04
CA LYS A 6 15.36 9.23 -30.80
C LYS A 6 14.90 10.37 -31.73
N PRO A 7 15.45 11.60 -31.66
CA PRO A 7 15.22 12.60 -32.69
C PRO A 7 16.01 12.19 -33.93
N ASP A 8 15.37 12.31 -35.09
CA ASP A 8 15.95 12.01 -36.39
C ASP A 8 17.03 13.05 -36.72
N ASP A 9 18.32 12.66 -36.79
CA ASP A 9 19.29 13.49 -37.52
C ASP A 9 20.52 12.73 -38.06
N SER A 10 20.91 13.21 -39.23
CA SER A 10 21.78 12.68 -40.27
C SER A 10 23.26 12.98 -40.01
N SER A 11 23.81 12.53 -38.89
CA SER A 11 25.25 12.62 -38.60
C SER A 11 25.79 11.30 -38.05
N LYS A 12 27.03 10.93 -38.42
CA LYS A 12 27.72 9.65 -38.13
C LYS A 12 27.99 9.35 -36.64
N ASN A 13 27.21 9.92 -35.72
CA ASN A 13 27.26 9.64 -34.29
C ASN A 13 26.01 8.83 -33.93
N GLU A 14 26.17 7.53 -33.75
CA GLU A 14 25.11 6.70 -33.18
C GLU A 14 24.92 7.09 -31.71
N LEU A 15 23.92 7.94 -31.44
CA LEU A 15 23.47 8.22 -30.09
C LEU A 15 22.84 6.94 -29.53
N LEU A 16 23.62 6.19 -28.75
CA LEU A 16 23.16 5.02 -28.01
C LEU A 16 22.53 5.49 -26.69
N LEU A 17 21.32 5.01 -26.38
CA LEU A 17 20.73 5.26 -25.06
C LEU A 17 21.58 4.57 -23.97
N TRP A 18 21.55 5.06 -22.73
CA TRP A 18 22.22 4.39 -21.61
C TRP A 18 21.77 2.93 -21.42
N THR A 19 20.53 2.62 -21.83
CA THR A 19 19.97 1.27 -21.85
C THR A 19 20.62 0.36 -22.89
N GLU A 20 21.10 0.93 -24.00
CA GLU A 20 21.81 0.22 -25.07
C GLU A 20 23.31 0.14 -24.78
N LEU A 21 23.88 1.16 -24.11
CA LEU A 21 25.28 1.19 -23.68
C LEU A 21 25.57 0.23 -22.51
N MET A 22 24.60 0.03 -21.62
CA MET A 22 24.75 -0.82 -20.43
C MET A 22 23.52 -1.72 -20.23
N PRO A 23 23.31 -2.72 -21.10
CA PRO A 23 22.13 -3.58 -21.05
C PRO A 23 22.01 -4.37 -19.75
N SER A 24 23.13 -4.75 -19.12
CA SER A 24 23.16 -5.44 -17.82
C SER A 24 22.52 -4.60 -16.70
N LEU A 25 22.82 -3.30 -16.62
CA LEU A 25 22.22 -2.40 -15.63
C LEU A 25 20.73 -2.18 -15.87
N TYR A 26 20.30 -2.13 -17.13
CA TYR A 26 18.89 -2.04 -17.47
C TYR A 26 18.11 -3.32 -17.07
N MET A 27 18.71 -4.50 -17.26
CA MET A 27 18.11 -5.76 -16.80
C MET A 27 18.03 -5.83 -15.27
N ILE A 28 19.05 -5.36 -14.54
CA ILE A 28 19.02 -5.29 -13.08
C ILE A 28 17.90 -4.37 -12.59
N SER A 29 17.76 -3.18 -13.18
CA SER A 29 16.67 -2.26 -12.82
C SER A 29 15.30 -2.93 -12.99
N GLN A 30 15.07 -3.63 -14.11
CA GLN A 30 13.82 -4.35 -14.33
C GLN A 30 13.59 -5.48 -13.32
N MET A 31 14.64 -6.24 -12.98
CA MET A 31 14.55 -7.30 -11.97
C MET A 31 14.23 -6.73 -10.58
N THR A 32 14.83 -5.61 -10.21
CA THR A 32 14.53 -4.90 -8.95
C THR A 32 13.10 -4.37 -8.94
N ASP A 33 12.61 -3.77 -10.03
CA ASP A 33 11.24 -3.28 -10.13
C ASP A 33 10.21 -4.43 -9.99
N LEU A 34 10.47 -5.57 -10.64
CA LEU A 34 9.62 -6.76 -10.51
C LEU A 34 9.63 -7.33 -9.09
N SER A 35 10.81 -7.42 -8.46
CA SER A 35 10.95 -7.89 -7.08
C SER A 35 10.19 -7.00 -6.10
N MET A 36 10.32 -5.68 -6.24
CA MET A 36 9.60 -4.69 -5.44
C MET A 36 8.08 -4.79 -5.65
N ALA A 37 7.61 -5.02 -6.87
CA ALA A 37 6.19 -5.21 -7.15
C ALA A 37 5.63 -6.47 -6.48
N ILE A 38 6.36 -7.60 -6.54
CA ILE A 38 5.94 -8.85 -5.89
C ILE A 38 5.89 -8.67 -4.36
N MET A 39 6.97 -8.14 -3.77
CA MET A 39 7.05 -7.92 -2.32
C MET A 39 5.97 -6.95 -1.84
N GLY A 40 5.76 -5.85 -2.58
CA GLY A 40 4.71 -4.88 -2.32
C GLY A 40 3.32 -5.53 -2.33
N THR A 41 3.04 -6.38 -3.32
CA THR A 41 1.75 -7.08 -3.43
C THR A 41 1.49 -8.01 -2.22
N ILE A 42 2.50 -8.78 -1.81
CA ILE A 42 2.39 -9.66 -0.63
C ILE A 42 2.15 -8.83 0.64
N LEU A 43 2.89 -7.72 0.80
CA LEU A 43 2.75 -6.84 1.95
C LEU A 43 1.33 -6.23 2.02
N PHE A 44 0.82 -5.74 0.89
CA PHE A 44 -0.55 -5.23 0.81
C PHE A 44 -1.59 -6.29 1.16
N LEU A 45 -1.38 -7.54 0.76
CA LEU A 45 -2.28 -8.65 1.11
C LEU A 45 -2.29 -8.91 2.62
N ILE A 46 -1.12 -8.94 3.26
CA ILE A 46 -1.00 -9.09 4.72
C ILE A 46 -1.71 -7.95 5.45
N ILE A 47 -1.50 -6.71 5.00
CA ILE A 47 -2.15 -5.52 5.56
C ILE A 47 -3.67 -5.62 5.41
N ALA A 48 -4.18 -6.00 4.23
CA ALA A 48 -5.60 -6.15 3.97
C ALA A 48 -6.25 -7.20 4.89
N LEU A 49 -5.58 -8.34 5.11
CA LEU A 49 -6.05 -9.36 6.05
C LEU A 49 -6.05 -8.84 7.49
N GLY A 50 -5.01 -8.11 7.89
CA GLY A 50 -4.92 -7.48 9.21
C GLY A 50 -6.07 -6.50 9.47
N ILE A 51 -6.29 -5.56 8.54
CA ILE A 51 -7.39 -4.59 8.61
C ILE A 51 -8.74 -5.30 8.68
N THR A 52 -8.94 -6.31 7.82
CA THR A 52 -10.17 -7.09 7.82
C THR A 52 -10.40 -7.77 9.17
N ASN A 53 -9.37 -8.36 9.76
CA ASN A 53 -9.46 -9.02 11.05
C ASN A 53 -9.82 -8.04 12.18
N THR A 54 -9.18 -6.87 12.21
CA THR A 54 -9.49 -5.82 13.18
C THR A 54 -10.93 -5.32 13.05
N LEU A 55 -11.39 -5.07 11.83
CA LEU A 55 -12.76 -4.65 11.56
C LEU A 55 -13.79 -5.73 11.93
N LEU A 56 -13.48 -7.00 11.67
CA LEU A 56 -14.32 -8.12 12.08
C LEU A 56 -14.40 -8.24 13.60
N MET A 57 -13.29 -8.04 14.31
CA MET A 57 -13.26 -8.08 15.77
C MET A 57 -14.15 -6.97 16.36
N GLY A 58 -13.96 -5.72 15.92
CA GLY A 58 -14.80 -4.60 16.37
C GLY A 58 -16.28 -4.82 16.04
N LEU A 59 -16.59 -5.44 14.90
CA LEU A 59 -17.95 -5.84 14.56
C LEU A 59 -18.50 -6.86 15.57
N TYR A 60 -17.73 -7.89 15.92
CA TYR A 60 -18.16 -8.92 16.88
C TYR A 60 -18.44 -8.36 18.28
N GLU A 61 -17.61 -7.42 18.75
CA GLU A 61 -17.82 -6.74 20.04
C GLU A 61 -19.12 -5.92 20.05
N ARG A 62 -19.43 -5.25 18.94
CA ARG A 62 -20.58 -4.35 18.81
C ARG A 62 -21.81 -4.99 18.16
N MET A 63 -21.79 -6.30 17.89
CA MET A 63 -22.91 -7.00 17.23
C MET A 63 -24.22 -6.85 17.99
N PHE A 64 -24.18 -6.81 19.33
CA PHE A 64 -25.37 -6.61 20.14
C PHE A 64 -25.97 -5.22 19.93
N GLU A 65 -25.14 -4.18 19.88
CA GLU A 65 -25.59 -2.79 19.60
C GLU A 65 -26.28 -2.73 18.23
N PHE A 66 -25.67 -3.32 17.19
CA PHE A 66 -26.27 -3.38 15.86
C PHE A 66 -27.57 -4.20 15.84
N GLY A 67 -27.68 -5.26 16.64
CA GLY A 67 -28.89 -6.06 16.80
C GLY A 67 -30.06 -5.27 17.40
N VAL A 68 -29.79 -4.48 18.44
CA VAL A 68 -30.78 -3.59 19.10
C VAL A 68 -31.19 -2.44 18.16
N ILE A 69 -30.22 -1.83 17.48
CA ILE A 69 -30.48 -0.76 16.51
C ILE A 69 -31.36 -1.27 15.36
N LYS A 70 -31.14 -2.51 14.90
CA LYS A 70 -31.95 -3.16 13.86
C LYS A 70 -33.36 -3.51 14.34
N SER A 71 -33.57 -3.82 15.62
CA SER A 71 -34.91 -4.08 16.16
C SER A 71 -35.79 -2.84 16.30
N ILE A 72 -35.17 -1.64 16.34
CA ILE A 72 -35.89 -0.35 16.32
C ILE A 72 -36.24 0.09 14.87
N GLY A 73 -35.85 -0.70 13.86
CA GLY A 73 -36.22 -0.47 12.46
C GLY A 73 -35.08 0.13 11.60
N THR A 74 -33.86 0.18 12.11
CA THR A 74 -32.70 0.68 11.35
C THR A 74 -32.36 -0.27 10.20
N THR A 75 -32.10 0.32 9.03
CA THR A 75 -31.74 -0.45 7.84
C THR A 75 -30.30 -0.98 7.96
N PRO A 76 -29.99 -2.18 7.42
CA PRO A 76 -28.63 -2.72 7.46
C PRO A 76 -27.62 -1.84 6.71
N TRP A 77 -28.09 -1.00 5.79
CA TRP A 77 -27.28 -0.02 5.08
C TRP A 77 -26.71 1.08 5.99
N GLN A 78 -27.47 1.52 7.00
CA GLN A 78 -27.01 2.52 7.95
C GLN A 78 -25.88 1.96 8.84
N ALA A 79 -25.98 0.71 9.25
CA ALA A 79 -24.92 0.02 10.00
C ALA A 79 -23.65 -0.16 9.15
N ALA A 80 -23.81 -0.58 7.88
CA ALA A 80 -22.69 -0.70 6.95
C ALA A 80 -22.00 0.66 6.66
N ARG A 81 -22.75 1.76 6.59
CA ARG A 81 -22.19 3.11 6.43
C ARG A 81 -21.32 3.54 7.62
N ILE A 82 -21.74 3.23 8.84
CA ILE A 82 -20.95 3.55 10.05
C ILE A 82 -19.62 2.79 10.01
N MET A 83 -19.68 1.50 9.70
CA MET A 83 -18.48 0.66 9.60
C MET A 83 -17.53 1.11 8.48
N PHE A 84 -18.09 1.52 7.34
CA PHE A 84 -17.29 2.10 6.26
C PHE A 84 -16.60 3.40 6.70
N PHE A 85 -17.30 4.25 7.46
CA PHE A 85 -16.71 5.49 7.98
C PHE A 85 -15.59 5.22 8.98
N GLU A 86 -15.73 4.20 9.82
CA GLU A 86 -14.67 3.74 10.73
C GLU A 86 -13.44 3.27 9.96
N ALA A 87 -13.63 2.48 8.89
CA ALA A 87 -12.54 2.05 8.02
C ALA A 87 -11.85 3.22 7.30
N VAL A 88 -12.61 4.21 6.85
CA VAL A 88 -12.06 5.45 6.24
C VAL A 88 -11.22 6.21 7.27
N CYS A 89 -11.71 6.37 8.50
CA CYS A 89 -10.96 7.05 9.56
C CYS A 89 -9.64 6.32 9.88
N LEU A 90 -9.70 4.99 10.00
CA LEU A 90 -8.49 4.17 10.17
C LEU A 90 -7.51 4.33 9.00
N GLY A 91 -8.01 4.39 7.76
CA GLY A 91 -7.19 4.65 6.58
C GLY A 91 -6.51 6.01 6.61
N PHE A 92 -7.22 7.07 6.99
CA PHE A 92 -6.64 8.42 7.13
C PHE A 92 -5.55 8.47 8.20
N VAL A 93 -5.81 7.91 9.38
CA VAL A 93 -4.80 7.83 10.45
C VAL A 93 -3.57 7.05 9.98
N SER A 94 -3.78 5.92 9.28
CA SER A 94 -2.68 5.12 8.74
C SER A 94 -1.81 5.91 7.77
N ILE A 95 -2.41 6.73 6.90
CA ILE A 95 -1.67 7.56 5.95
C ILE A 95 -0.84 8.62 6.65
N ILE A 96 -1.42 9.32 7.63
CA ILE A 96 -0.73 10.38 8.36
C ILE A 96 0.48 9.79 9.09
N VAL A 97 0.27 8.72 9.86
CA VAL A 97 1.34 8.05 10.61
C VAL A 97 2.37 7.45 9.66
N GLY A 98 1.94 6.79 8.58
CA GLY A 98 2.82 6.20 7.58
C GLY A 98 3.69 7.23 6.86
N LEU A 99 3.14 8.40 6.51
CA LEU A 99 3.90 9.49 5.90
C LEU A 99 4.95 10.07 6.86
N ILE A 100 4.58 10.30 8.12
CA ILE A 100 5.51 10.80 9.14
C ILE A 100 6.67 9.81 9.32
N LEU A 101 6.37 8.52 9.45
CA LEU A 101 7.39 7.48 9.59
C LEU A 101 8.26 7.37 8.32
N ALA A 102 7.65 7.39 7.14
CA ALA A 102 8.38 7.31 5.88
C ALA A 102 9.35 8.49 5.72
N LEU A 103 8.90 9.72 6.00
CA LEU A 103 9.76 10.91 5.94
C LEU A 103 10.86 10.85 6.99
N PHE A 104 10.54 10.42 8.23
CA PHE A 104 11.52 10.29 9.30
C PHE A 104 12.62 9.28 8.95
N VAL A 105 12.23 8.08 8.51
CA VAL A 105 13.17 7.04 8.08
C VAL A 105 14.00 7.51 6.89
N THR A 106 13.36 8.13 5.89
CA THR A 106 14.09 8.65 4.73
C THR A 106 15.09 9.74 5.11
N ALA A 107 14.73 10.64 6.03
CA ALA A 107 15.61 11.69 6.51
C ALA A 107 16.80 11.13 7.31
N LEU A 108 16.60 10.08 8.10
CA LEU A 108 17.70 9.38 8.79
C LEU A 108 18.68 8.80 7.76
N PHE A 109 18.19 8.03 6.79
CA PHE A 109 19.05 7.41 5.78
C PHE A 109 19.63 8.40 4.77
N ALA A 110 19.03 9.57 4.59
CA ALA A 110 19.61 10.64 3.79
C ALA A 110 20.90 11.19 4.41
N ASN A 111 21.01 11.23 5.75
CA ASN A 111 22.20 11.74 6.44
C ASN A 111 23.30 10.68 6.62
N TYR A 112 22.93 9.43 6.93
CA TYR A 112 23.91 8.35 7.15
C TYR A 112 24.34 7.65 5.84
N GLY A 113 23.50 7.75 4.80
CA GLY A 113 23.59 6.96 3.58
C GLY A 113 23.32 5.48 3.84
N ILE A 114 22.80 4.75 2.85
CA ILE A 114 22.70 3.29 2.97
C ILE A 114 24.01 2.70 2.46
N ASP A 115 24.73 2.04 3.35
CA ASP A 115 26.03 1.46 3.04
C ASP A 115 25.85 0.15 2.26
N TYR A 116 26.07 0.23 0.96
CA TYR A 116 26.16 -0.92 0.06
C TYR A 116 27.60 -1.17 -0.38
N ILE A 117 28.59 -0.46 0.21
CA ILE A 117 29.97 -0.51 -0.23
C ILE A 117 30.50 -1.93 -0.08
N GLY A 118 31.01 -2.51 -1.17
CA GLY A 118 31.56 -3.87 -1.20
C GLY A 118 30.55 -4.98 -1.51
N ILE A 119 29.26 -4.67 -1.71
CA ILE A 119 28.30 -5.63 -2.25
C ILE A 119 28.47 -5.69 -3.77
N GLU A 120 28.76 -6.90 -4.29
CA GLU A 120 28.82 -7.15 -5.72
C GLU A 120 27.43 -7.57 -6.23
N PHE A 121 26.91 -6.88 -7.23
CA PHE A 121 25.66 -7.29 -7.88
C PHE A 121 25.84 -7.28 -9.40
N SER A 122 25.73 -8.46 -10.02
CA SER A 122 25.88 -8.64 -11.47
C SER A 122 27.20 -8.09 -12.06
N GLY A 123 28.31 -8.28 -11.35
CA GLY A 123 29.66 -7.90 -11.81
C GLY A 123 30.03 -6.43 -11.63
N VAL A 124 29.18 -5.64 -10.97
CA VAL A 124 29.45 -4.25 -10.58
C VAL A 124 29.52 -4.17 -9.06
N THR A 125 30.61 -3.60 -8.53
CA THR A 125 30.75 -3.28 -7.11
C THR A 125 30.15 -1.91 -6.83
N PHE A 126 29.29 -1.81 -5.81
CA PHE A 126 28.85 -0.51 -5.33
C PHE A 126 30.02 0.17 -4.61
N GLN A 127 30.48 1.29 -5.17
CA GLN A 127 31.59 2.07 -4.62
C GLN A 127 31.11 3.32 -3.86
N GLU A 128 29.84 3.69 -4.00
CA GLU A 128 29.23 4.84 -3.35
C GLU A 128 27.98 4.44 -2.58
N LYS A 129 27.71 5.17 -1.49
CA LYS A 129 26.49 5.00 -0.69
C LYS A 129 25.26 5.39 -1.51
N ILE A 130 24.20 4.60 -1.39
CA ILE A 130 22.93 4.92 -2.04
C ILE A 130 22.15 5.88 -1.13
N TYR A 131 21.79 7.04 -1.68
CA TYR A 131 20.95 8.01 -1.00
C TYR A 131 19.50 7.88 -1.50
N PRO A 132 18.52 7.77 -0.60
CA PRO A 132 17.13 7.76 -1.00
C PRO A 132 16.76 9.12 -1.61
N SER A 133 16.16 9.10 -2.80
CA SER A 133 15.71 10.32 -3.49
C SER A 133 14.21 10.57 -3.27
N TYR A 134 13.88 11.81 -2.96
CA TYR A 134 12.49 12.25 -2.84
C TYR A 134 11.92 12.50 -4.24
N LYS A 135 10.91 11.72 -4.60
CA LYS A 135 10.04 12.01 -5.75
C LYS A 135 8.66 12.35 -5.21
N TRP A 136 8.23 13.60 -5.41
CA TRP A 136 6.90 14.09 -5.03
C TRP A 136 5.77 13.20 -5.57
N SER A 137 5.92 12.66 -6.78
CA SER A 137 4.95 11.74 -7.37
C SER A 137 4.76 10.46 -6.54
N ARG A 138 5.82 9.91 -5.95
CA ARG A 138 5.77 8.69 -5.12
C ARG A 138 5.15 8.97 -3.75
N LEU A 139 5.45 10.13 -3.16
CA LEU A 139 4.89 10.54 -1.87
C LEU A 139 3.38 10.73 -1.91
N VAL A 140 2.80 11.07 -3.05
CA VAL A 140 1.34 11.19 -3.19
C VAL A 140 0.70 9.87 -3.66
N LEU A 141 1.32 9.19 -4.63
CA LEU A 141 0.75 7.99 -5.24
C LEU A 141 0.61 6.84 -4.24
N TYR A 142 1.65 6.52 -3.46
CA TYR A 142 1.61 5.37 -2.56
C TYR A 142 0.58 5.49 -1.42
N PRO A 143 0.45 6.64 -0.73
CA PRO A 143 -0.61 6.80 0.27
C PRO A 143 -2.02 6.75 -0.29
N PHE A 144 -2.24 7.28 -1.50
CA PHE A 144 -3.53 7.15 -2.17
C PHE A 144 -3.83 5.71 -2.57
N MET A 145 -2.83 4.96 -3.06
CA MET A 145 -2.97 3.54 -3.33
C MET A 145 -3.27 2.76 -2.04
N SER A 146 -2.59 3.06 -0.93
CA SER A 146 -2.87 2.39 0.35
C SER A 146 -4.27 2.67 0.86
N LEU A 147 -4.77 3.91 0.72
CA LEU A 147 -6.16 4.23 1.03
C LEU A 147 -7.13 3.36 0.23
N GLY A 148 -6.89 3.24 -1.08
CA GLY A 148 -7.67 2.38 -1.97
C GLY A 148 -7.68 0.92 -1.50
N PHE A 149 -6.52 0.38 -1.12
CA PHE A 149 -6.41 -0.97 -0.57
C PHE A 149 -7.14 -1.14 0.77
N THR A 150 -7.03 -0.19 1.69
CA THR A 150 -7.77 -0.20 2.96
C THR A 150 -9.27 -0.20 2.73
N LEU A 151 -9.75 0.61 1.79
CA LEU A 151 -11.17 0.64 1.43
C LEU A 151 -11.60 -0.70 0.83
N LEU A 152 -10.86 -1.24 -0.14
CA LEU A 152 -11.16 -2.55 -0.74
C LEU A 152 -11.19 -3.67 0.30
N ALA A 153 -10.26 -3.68 1.25
CA ALA A 153 -10.25 -4.64 2.35
C ALA A 153 -11.49 -4.48 3.26
N SER A 154 -11.90 -3.25 3.53
CA SER A 154 -13.06 -2.94 4.38
C SER A 154 -14.42 -3.30 3.75
N LEU A 155 -14.48 -3.47 2.43
CA LEU A 155 -15.72 -3.93 1.76
C LEU A 155 -16.13 -5.32 2.26
N TYR A 156 -15.18 -6.24 2.47
CA TYR A 156 -15.49 -7.60 2.93
C TYR A 156 -16.29 -7.64 4.26
N PRO A 157 -15.83 -7.03 5.37
CA PRO A 157 -16.58 -7.02 6.61
C PRO A 157 -17.89 -6.21 6.52
N ALA A 158 -17.93 -5.13 5.73
CA ALA A 158 -19.15 -4.37 5.48
C ALA A 158 -20.23 -5.21 4.77
N PHE A 159 -19.85 -6.00 3.75
CA PHE A 159 -20.75 -6.96 3.10
C PHE A 159 -21.17 -8.08 4.04
N LYS A 160 -20.24 -8.55 4.89
CA LYS A 160 -20.55 -9.57 5.91
C LYS A 160 -21.59 -9.06 6.90
N LEU A 161 -21.47 -7.81 7.38
CA LEU A 161 -22.45 -7.16 8.27
C LEU A 161 -23.84 -7.08 7.63
N TRP A 162 -23.91 -6.73 6.34
CA TRP A 162 -25.19 -6.64 5.63
C TRP A 162 -25.92 -7.99 5.59
N LYS A 163 -25.18 -9.09 5.41
CA LYS A 163 -25.73 -10.45 5.38
C LYS A 163 -26.00 -11.07 6.76
N MET A 164 -25.47 -10.52 7.84
CA MET A 164 -25.72 -11.06 9.18
C MET A 164 -27.18 -10.82 9.61
N LEU A 165 -27.87 -11.91 9.94
CA LEU A 165 -29.23 -11.90 10.46
C LEU A 165 -29.23 -11.52 11.95
N PRO A 166 -30.10 -10.60 12.40
CA PRO A 166 -30.13 -10.12 13.79
C PRO A 166 -30.36 -11.23 14.83
N VAL A 167 -30.97 -12.34 14.43
CA VAL A 167 -31.20 -13.51 15.28
C VAL A 167 -29.90 -14.23 15.65
N GLU A 168 -28.89 -14.24 14.78
CA GLU A 168 -27.57 -14.84 15.10
C GLU A 168 -26.78 -13.98 16.08
N ALA A 169 -26.92 -12.65 15.99
CA ALA A 169 -26.28 -11.71 16.91
C ALA A 169 -26.83 -11.84 18.35
N LEU A 170 -28.14 -12.06 18.49
CA LEU A 170 -28.77 -12.27 19.81
C LEU A 170 -28.50 -13.67 20.40
N ARG A 171 -28.32 -14.70 19.55
CA ARG A 171 -28.04 -16.06 20.00
C ARG A 171 -26.64 -16.22 20.61
N LYS A 172 -25.67 -15.41 20.19
CA LYS A 172 -24.25 -15.55 20.58
C LYS A 172 -23.93 -15.14 22.04
N ARG A 173 -24.89 -14.58 22.79
CA ARG A 173 -24.76 -14.26 24.23
C ARG A 173 -25.31 -15.36 25.16
N LYS A 174 -25.75 -16.51 24.64
CA LYS A 174 -26.02 -17.67 25.51
C LYS A 174 -24.70 -18.40 25.77
N PHE A 175 -24.06 -17.97 26.86
CA PHE A 175 -22.94 -18.56 27.60
C PHE A 175 -21.60 -18.62 26.87
#